data_AF-D8J9M0-F1
#
_entry.id   AF-D8J9M0-F1
#
_cell.length_a   1.000
_cell.length_b   1.000
_cell.length_c   1.000
_cell.angle_alpha   90.00
_cell.angle_beta   90.00
_cell.angle_gamma   90.00
#
_symmetry.space_group_name_H-M   'P 1'
#
loop_
_entity.id
_entity.type
_entity.pdbx_description
1 polymer ?
#
loop_
_entity_poly.entity_id
_entity_poly.type
_entity_poly.pdbx_seq_one_letter_code
_entity_poly.pdbx_strand_id
1 'polypeptide(L)'
;MAAVESPPYVLGRAPIQQMAYARFETKPPTPNGDTGAGYERWRSYEYRPETPGQEKEDVYVSHHRLLAVIACYPIEMPIEEVLEDLKGQDVHHNCPDVDGDRGIPWDNRHDGIEVLDHGEHSSITQAEMRAFAEDIRRERECSSAENATRCERCDTRDGPFGTADGFDGVRCLECAVREADGGPIDMGVGR
;
A
#
# COMPACT_ATOMS: atom_id res chain seq x y z
N MET A 1 -48.21 46.63 8.85
CA MET A 1 -47.32 45.71 9.58
C MET A 1 -46.16 45.38 8.64
N ALA A 2 -44.97 45.90 8.92
CA ALA A 2 -43.80 45.61 8.09
C ALA A 2 -43.30 44.20 8.40
N ALA A 3 -43.07 43.38 7.37
CA ALA A 3 -42.47 42.07 7.50
C ALA A 3 -41.03 42.23 7.97
N VAL A 4 -40.68 41.58 9.08
CA VAL A 4 -39.30 41.51 9.56
C VAL A 4 -38.61 40.45 8.70
N GLU A 5 -37.77 40.88 7.76
CA GLU A 5 -36.87 39.98 7.04
C GLU A 5 -35.90 39.35 8.06
N SER A 6 -35.96 38.03 8.19
CA SER A 6 -34.98 37.30 8.99
C SER A 6 -33.64 37.33 8.25
N PRO A 7 -32.51 37.56 8.95
CA PRO A 7 -31.20 37.60 8.31
C PRO A 7 -30.92 36.28 7.59
N PRO A 8 -30.17 36.31 6.47
CA PRO A 8 -29.82 35.11 5.72
C PRO A 8 -29.10 34.12 6.64
N TYR A 9 -29.54 32.86 6.63
CA TYR A 9 -28.87 31.79 7.34
C TYR A 9 -27.47 31.59 6.74
N VAL A 10 -26.43 31.92 7.50
CA VAL A 10 -25.03 31.70 7.13
C VAL A 10 -24.58 30.41 7.84
N LEU A 11 -24.25 29.38 7.06
CA LEU A 11 -23.48 28.24 7.56
C LEU A 11 -22.10 28.76 7.97
N GLY A 12 -21.89 28.93 9.28
CA GLY A 12 -20.57 29.18 9.82
C GLY A 12 -19.65 27.99 9.52
N ARG A 13 -18.34 28.24 9.37
CA ARG A 13 -17.34 27.17 9.26
C ARG A 13 -17.48 26.28 10.49
N ALA A 14 -17.68 24.98 10.29
CA ALA A 14 -17.74 24.06 11.41
C ALA A 14 -16.42 24.16 12.20
N PRO A 15 -16.45 24.20 13.55
CA PRO A 15 -15.24 24.17 14.32
C PRO A 15 -14.47 22.89 13.96
N ILE A 16 -13.17 23.03 13.72
CA ILE A 16 -12.28 21.88 13.53
C ILE A 16 -12.43 21.01 14.77
N GLN A 17 -12.82 19.74 14.59
CA GLN A 17 -12.88 18.80 15.68
C GLN A 17 -11.46 18.50 16.15
N GLN A 18 -11.00 19.24 17.14
CA GLN A 18 -9.72 19.01 17.80
C GLN A 18 -9.87 17.90 18.84
N MET A 19 -8.92 16.98 18.87
CA MET A 19 -8.71 16.12 20.03
C MET A 19 -7.85 16.88 21.03
N ALA A 20 -8.37 17.12 22.23
CA ALA A 20 -7.63 17.82 23.29
C ALA A 20 -6.35 17.08 23.73
N TYR A 21 -6.31 15.76 23.52
CA TYR A 21 -5.18 14.90 23.86
C TYR A 21 -5.17 13.68 22.93
N ALA A 22 -3.97 13.15 22.68
CA ALA A 22 -3.82 11.86 22.03
C ALA A 22 -4.46 10.75 22.88
N ARG A 23 -5.02 9.74 22.22
CA ARG A 23 -5.62 8.58 22.89
C ARG A 23 -4.74 7.36 22.71
N PHE A 24 -4.51 6.66 23.80
CA PHE A 24 -3.92 5.34 23.78
C PHE A 24 -5.00 4.31 23.42
N GLU A 25 -4.74 3.51 22.38
CA GLU A 25 -5.65 2.47 21.92
C GLU A 25 -4.89 1.28 21.32
N THR A 26 -5.54 0.13 21.26
CA THR A 26 -5.06 -1.02 20.48
C THR A 26 -5.67 -0.96 19.08
N LYS A 27 -4.85 -1.04 18.03
CA LYS A 27 -5.34 -1.04 16.64
C LYS A 27 -6.29 -2.24 16.45
N PRO A 28 -7.57 -2.02 16.10
CA PRO A 28 -8.51 -3.11 15.90
C PRO A 28 -8.11 -3.93 14.66
N PRO A 29 -8.43 -5.24 14.65
CA PRO A 29 -8.28 -6.04 13.44
C PRO A 29 -9.20 -5.50 12.34
N THR A 30 -8.65 -5.27 11.15
CA THR A 30 -9.45 -4.93 9.98
C THR A 30 -9.79 -6.20 9.19
N PRO A 31 -10.97 -6.29 8.56
CA PRO A 31 -11.37 -7.47 7.79
C PRO A 31 -10.41 -7.85 6.66
N ASN A 32 -9.63 -6.89 6.17
CA ASN A 32 -8.70 -7.06 5.06
C ASN A 32 -7.27 -7.38 5.51
N GLY A 33 -7.05 -7.60 6.81
CA GLY A 33 -5.77 -8.05 7.34
C GLY A 33 -4.66 -6.99 7.29
N ASP A 34 -4.99 -5.71 7.49
CA ASP A 34 -3.95 -4.68 7.58
C ASP A 34 -2.90 -5.08 8.62
N THR A 35 -1.63 -4.94 8.25
CA THR A 35 -0.52 -5.24 9.15
C THR A 35 -0.60 -4.35 10.40
N GLY A 36 -0.28 -4.92 11.57
CA GLY A 36 -0.28 -4.19 12.83
C GLY A 36 -1.58 -4.21 13.65
N ALA A 37 -2.58 -5.03 13.29
CA ALA A 37 -3.70 -5.31 14.19
C ALA A 37 -3.21 -5.85 15.55
N GLY A 38 -3.82 -5.41 16.65
CA GLY A 38 -3.43 -5.80 18.00
C GLY A 38 -2.27 -5.00 18.61
N TYR A 39 -1.63 -4.11 17.85
CA TYR A 39 -0.57 -3.24 18.39
C TYR A 39 -1.15 -2.02 19.10
N GLU A 40 -0.53 -1.68 20.22
CA GLU A 40 -0.79 -0.45 20.95
C GLU A 40 -0.28 0.77 20.17
N ARG A 41 -1.07 1.84 20.15
CA ARG A 41 -0.75 3.10 19.48
C ARG A 41 -1.32 4.30 20.22
N TRP A 42 -0.67 5.43 20.03
CA TRP A 42 -1.22 6.74 20.36
C TRP A 42 -1.79 7.38 19.10
N ARG A 43 -3.01 7.89 19.17
CA ARG A 43 -3.75 8.46 18.04
C ARG A 43 -4.28 9.85 18.36
N SER A 44 -4.15 10.78 17.43
CA SER A 44 -4.68 12.15 17.53
C SER A 44 -5.12 12.66 16.16
N TYR A 45 -5.52 13.93 16.09
CA TYR A 45 -5.78 14.62 14.83
C TYR A 45 -4.78 15.75 14.65
N GLU A 46 -4.19 15.82 13.46
CA GLU A 46 -3.40 16.97 13.03
C GLU A 46 -4.28 17.91 12.20
N TYR A 47 -4.07 19.22 12.37
CA TYR A 47 -4.76 20.22 11.55
C TYR A 47 -4.18 20.21 10.15
N ARG A 48 -5.03 19.97 9.15
CA ARG A 48 -4.67 19.82 7.74
C ARG A 48 -5.69 20.56 6.87
N PRO A 49 -5.54 21.89 6.68
CA PRO A 49 -6.49 22.71 5.94
C PRO A 49 -6.73 22.24 4.50
N GLU A 50 -5.76 21.54 3.91
CA GLU A 50 -5.83 20.96 2.57
C GLU A 50 -6.71 19.69 2.50
N THR A 51 -7.07 19.07 3.63
CA THR A 51 -7.90 17.87 3.66
C THR A 51 -9.37 18.24 3.44
N PRO A 52 -10.00 17.81 2.32
CA PRO A 52 -11.37 18.19 2.02
C PRO A 52 -12.36 17.76 3.11
N GLY A 53 -13.20 18.70 3.56
CA GLY A 53 -14.34 18.44 4.45
C GLY A 53 -14.08 18.61 5.94
N GLN A 54 -13.04 17.97 6.49
CA GLN A 54 -12.79 18.01 7.95
C GLN A 54 -11.59 18.84 8.38
N GLU A 55 -10.75 19.27 7.42
CA GLU A 55 -9.54 20.07 7.67
C GLU A 55 -8.61 19.45 8.73
N LYS A 56 -8.62 18.11 8.82
CA LYS A 56 -7.82 17.35 9.77
C LYS A 56 -7.42 16.02 9.19
N GLU A 57 -6.27 15.52 9.62
CA GLU A 57 -5.78 14.18 9.30
C GLU A 57 -5.69 13.35 10.57
N ASP A 58 -5.99 12.06 10.44
CA ASP A 58 -5.80 11.09 11.50
C ASP A 58 -4.33 10.69 11.59
N VAL A 59 -3.68 11.00 12.69
CA VAL A 59 -2.26 10.71 12.90
C VAL A 59 -2.10 9.74 14.06
N TYR A 60 -1.17 8.81 13.92
CA TYR A 60 -0.88 7.83 14.96
C TYR A 60 0.57 7.42 14.96
N VAL A 61 1.04 7.01 16.13
CA VAL A 61 2.35 6.40 16.34
C VAL A 61 2.19 5.13 17.15
N SER A 62 2.83 4.05 16.73
CA SER A 62 2.82 2.81 17.50
C SER A 62 3.62 2.99 18.79
N HIS A 63 3.17 2.33 19.87
CA HIS A 63 3.86 2.36 21.16
C HIS A 63 5.31 1.84 21.03
N HIS A 64 5.54 0.80 20.23
CA HIS A 64 6.90 0.29 19.99
C HIS A 64 7.84 1.33 19.37
N ARG A 65 7.34 2.22 18.50
CA ARG A 65 8.17 3.27 17.89
C ARG A 65 8.52 4.36 18.90
N LEU A 66 7.60 4.70 19.80
CA LEU A 66 7.91 5.61 20.91
C LEU A 66 8.99 5.04 21.83
N LEU A 67 8.95 3.73 22.11
CA LEU A 67 9.99 3.06 22.90
C LEU A 67 11.35 3.06 22.19
N ALA A 68 11.37 2.99 20.85
CA ALA A 68 12.61 3.09 20.08
C ALA A 68 13.25 4.48 20.24
N VAL A 69 12.45 5.54 20.15
CA VAL A 69 12.92 6.91 20.44
C VAL A 69 13.51 7.00 21.84
N ILE A 70 12.80 6.53 22.86
CA ILE A 70 13.29 6.59 24.25
C ILE A 70 14.61 5.81 24.43
N ALA A 71 14.81 4.72 23.68
CA ALA A 71 16.03 3.92 23.75
C ALA A 71 17.26 4.61 23.10
N CYS A 72 17.05 5.57 22.19
CA CYS A 72 18.14 6.32 21.54
C CYS A 72 18.66 7.49 22.36
N TYR A 73 17.90 7.98 23.34
CA TYR A 73 18.23 9.20 24.08
C TYR A 73 18.43 8.94 25.58
N PRO A 74 19.33 9.67 26.26
CA PRO A 74 19.45 9.61 27.71
C PRO A 74 18.13 9.99 28.38
N ILE A 75 17.76 9.30 29.47
CA ILE A 75 16.52 9.58 30.22
C ILE A 75 16.52 11.01 30.80
N GLU A 76 17.70 11.55 31.08
CA GLU A 76 17.89 12.89 31.61
C GLU A 76 17.78 13.99 30.54
N MET A 77 17.78 13.64 29.25
CA MET A 77 17.65 14.61 28.17
C MET A 77 16.22 15.19 28.15
N PRO A 78 16.05 16.53 28.16
CA PRO A 78 14.75 17.14 28.05
C PRO A 78 14.04 16.76 26.75
N ILE A 79 12.72 16.57 26.81
CA ILE A 79 11.94 16.17 25.63
C ILE A 79 12.02 17.20 24.52
N GLU A 80 12.16 18.49 24.86
CA GLU A 80 12.33 19.57 23.89
C GLU A 80 13.64 19.43 23.10
N GLU A 81 14.72 18.95 23.72
CA GLU A 81 16.00 18.69 23.06
C GLU A 81 15.92 17.47 22.16
N VAL A 82 15.27 16.39 22.62
CA VAL A 82 14.98 15.20 21.81
C VAL A 82 14.17 15.57 20.56
N LEU A 83 13.14 16.39 20.72
CA LEU A 83 12.29 16.83 19.61
C LEU A 83 13.02 17.76 18.63
N GLU A 84 13.99 18.54 19.11
CA GLU A 84 14.83 19.38 18.26
C GLU A 84 15.81 18.53 17.43
N ASP A 85 16.44 17.53 18.06
CA ASP A 85 17.37 16.61 17.40
C ASP A 85 16.66 15.78 16.32
N LEU A 86 15.46 15.28 16.61
CA LEU A 86 14.63 14.55 15.65
C LEU A 86 14.11 15.40 14.48
N LYS A 87 14.38 16.71 14.42
CA LYS A 87 13.97 17.53 13.27
C LYS A 87 14.76 17.13 12.03
N GLY A 88 14.08 16.40 11.16
CA GLY A 88 14.71 15.88 9.93
C GLY A 88 15.36 14.52 10.11
N GLN A 89 15.16 13.86 11.26
CA GLN A 89 15.69 12.52 11.53
C GLN A 89 14.59 11.55 11.98
N ASP A 90 14.82 10.25 11.78
CA ASP A 90 14.00 9.16 12.30
C ASP A 90 14.85 8.03 12.88
N VAL A 91 14.23 7.29 13.82
CA VAL A 91 14.80 6.07 14.37
C VAL A 91 14.58 4.91 13.41
N HIS A 92 15.68 4.36 12.91
CA HIS A 92 15.74 3.21 12.03
C HIS A 92 16.06 1.93 12.80
N HIS A 93 15.47 0.82 12.36
CA HIS A 93 15.70 -0.52 12.88
C HIS A 93 16.67 -1.28 11.96
N ASN A 94 17.92 -1.42 12.38
CA ASN A 94 19.05 -1.98 11.61
C ASN A 94 19.53 -3.34 12.15
N CYS A 95 18.64 -4.10 12.82
CA CYS A 95 18.98 -5.36 13.48
C CYS A 95 19.87 -6.29 12.60
N PRO A 96 21.11 -6.59 13.04
CA PRO A 96 22.09 -7.33 12.23
C PRO A 96 21.93 -8.86 12.26
N ASP A 97 21.10 -9.40 13.16
CA ASP A 97 21.09 -10.84 13.50
C ASP A 97 20.16 -11.70 12.62
N VAL A 98 19.61 -11.17 11.52
CA VAL A 98 18.73 -11.92 10.62
C VAL A 98 19.16 -11.71 9.17
N ASP A 99 19.37 -12.80 8.43
CA ASP A 99 19.87 -12.87 7.04
C ASP A 99 19.06 -12.04 6.02
N GLY A 100 19.19 -10.71 6.06
CA GLY A 100 18.65 -9.82 5.03
C GLY A 100 18.95 -8.36 5.32
N ASP A 101 19.03 -7.55 4.27
CA ASP A 101 19.28 -6.10 4.31
C ASP A 101 18.16 -5.29 5.01
N ARG A 102 17.25 -5.95 5.75
CA ARG A 102 16.12 -5.34 6.45
C ARG A 102 16.15 -5.81 7.91
N GLY A 103 16.52 -4.90 8.81
CA GLY A 103 16.45 -5.14 10.25
C GLY A 103 15.03 -5.52 10.69
N ILE A 104 14.93 -6.20 11.84
CA ILE A 104 13.66 -6.54 12.49
C ILE A 104 12.94 -5.24 12.91
N PRO A 105 11.76 -4.90 12.36
CA PRO A 105 11.11 -3.60 12.59
C PRO A 105 10.62 -3.34 14.02
N TRP A 106 10.74 -4.31 14.91
CA TRP A 106 10.30 -4.24 16.30
C TRP A 106 11.44 -4.41 17.31
N ASP A 107 12.69 -4.56 16.85
CA ASP A 107 13.84 -4.78 17.71
C ASP A 107 14.42 -3.46 18.24
N ASN A 108 14.03 -3.08 19.45
CA ASN A 108 14.51 -1.86 20.10
C ASN A 108 15.81 -2.06 20.91
N ARG A 109 16.58 -3.13 20.70
CA ARG A 109 17.90 -3.23 21.32
C ARG A 109 18.78 -2.07 20.82
N HIS A 110 19.60 -1.52 21.70
CA HIS A 110 20.41 -0.33 21.41
C HIS A 110 21.42 -0.54 20.26
N ASP A 111 21.85 -1.78 20.02
CA ASP A 111 22.69 -2.17 18.87
C ASP A 111 21.89 -2.37 17.57
N GLY A 112 20.57 -2.44 17.65
CA GLY A 112 19.66 -2.64 16.52
C GLY A 112 18.89 -1.40 16.09
N ILE A 113 19.11 -0.24 16.71
CA ILE A 113 18.45 1.03 16.38
C ILE A 113 19.43 2.18 16.23
N GLU A 114 19.13 3.10 15.32
CA GLU A 114 19.97 4.26 15.03
C GLU A 114 19.11 5.46 14.62
N VAL A 115 19.51 6.66 15.01
CA VAL A 115 18.88 7.91 14.54
C VAL A 115 19.57 8.33 13.23
N LEU A 116 18.80 8.40 12.15
CA LEU A 116 19.31 8.72 10.81
C LEU A 116 18.58 9.93 10.21
N ASP A 117 19.26 10.66 9.32
CA ASP A 117 18.68 11.82 8.63
C ASP A 117 17.75 11.39 7.47
N HIS A 118 16.59 12.05 7.38
CA HIS A 118 15.58 11.83 6.35
C HIS A 118 16.05 12.19 4.93
N GLY A 119 17.13 12.96 4.80
CA GLY A 119 17.66 13.47 3.53
C GLY A 119 18.17 12.40 2.56
N GLU A 120 18.42 11.17 3.02
CA GLU A 120 18.97 10.09 2.19
C GLU A 120 18.02 8.89 1.94
N HIS A 121 16.90 8.77 2.66
CA HIS A 121 16.12 7.51 2.68
C HIS A 121 14.75 7.51 1.96
N SER A 122 14.26 8.67 1.51
CA SER A 122 13.09 8.72 0.62
C SER A 122 13.49 8.67 -0.86
N SER A 123 14.55 7.96 -1.23
CA SER A 123 15.00 7.87 -2.63
C SER A 123 14.20 6.88 -3.47
N ILE A 124 12.94 6.59 -3.11
CA ILE A 124 11.95 6.23 -4.14
C ILE A 124 11.14 7.49 -4.37
N THR A 125 11.68 8.34 -5.23
CA THR A 125 10.97 9.47 -5.79
C THR A 125 9.65 8.99 -6.39
N GLN A 126 8.66 9.89 -6.50
CA GLN A 126 7.44 9.55 -7.25
C GLN A 126 7.74 9.08 -8.69
N ALA A 127 8.88 9.49 -9.27
CA ALA A 127 9.33 9.01 -10.55
C ALA A 127 9.74 7.53 -10.49
N GLU A 128 10.47 7.11 -9.47
CA GLU A 128 10.85 5.70 -9.25
C GLU A 128 9.65 4.81 -8.91
N MET A 129 8.67 5.30 -8.14
CA MET A 129 7.41 4.57 -7.92
C MET A 129 6.63 4.36 -9.22
N ARG A 130 6.61 5.37 -10.11
CA ARG A 130 5.96 5.26 -11.42
C ARG A 130 6.72 4.32 -12.35
N ALA A 131 8.05 4.40 -12.37
CA ALA A 131 8.90 3.51 -13.15
C ALA A 131 8.70 2.05 -12.71
N PHE A 132 8.68 1.78 -11.41
CA PHE A 132 8.40 0.45 -10.88
C PHE A 132 6.99 -0.05 -11.24
N ALA A 133 5.98 0.83 -11.19
CA ALA A 133 4.62 0.49 -11.63
C ALA A 133 4.55 0.18 -13.15
N GLU A 134 5.33 0.89 -13.97
CA GLU A 134 5.47 0.62 -15.40
C GLU A 134 6.18 -0.72 -15.66
N ASP A 135 7.23 -1.03 -14.90
CA ASP A 135 7.96 -2.30 -15.01
C ASP A 135 7.07 -3.50 -14.63
N ILE A 136 6.32 -3.42 -13.52
CA ILE A 136 5.33 -4.44 -13.13
C ILE A 136 4.26 -4.62 -14.21
N ARG A 137 3.80 -3.52 -14.82
CA ARG A 137 2.84 -3.59 -15.92
C ARG A 137 3.44 -4.31 -17.14
N ARG A 138 4.68 -3.97 -17.50
CA ARG A 138 5.40 -4.58 -18.62
C ARG A 138 5.64 -6.08 -18.40
N GLU A 139 6.02 -6.48 -17.18
CA GLU A 139 6.17 -7.89 -16.81
C GLU A 139 4.85 -8.66 -16.90
N ARG A 140 3.74 -8.05 -16.46
CA ARG A 140 2.39 -8.66 -16.62
C ARG A 140 2.00 -8.79 -18.08
N GLU A 141 2.29 -7.79 -18.90
CA GLU A 141 2.01 -7.82 -20.35
C GLU A 141 2.88 -8.87 -21.06
N CYS A 142 4.16 -8.99 -20.71
CA CYS A 142 5.06 -10.04 -21.24
C CYS A 142 4.63 -11.44 -20.79
N SER A 143 4.35 -11.64 -19.50
CA SER A 143 3.88 -12.93 -18.96
C SER A 143 2.53 -13.36 -19.57
N SER A 144 1.62 -12.42 -19.81
CA SER A 144 0.36 -12.67 -20.51
C SER A 144 0.60 -13.11 -21.97
N ALA A 145 1.53 -12.46 -22.66
CA ALA A 145 1.90 -12.84 -24.03
C ALA A 145 2.59 -14.20 -24.11
N GLU A 146 3.42 -14.56 -23.12
CA GLU A 146 4.12 -15.85 -23.03
C GLU A 146 3.18 -17.01 -22.67
N ASN A 147 2.18 -16.76 -21.81
CA ASN A 147 1.17 -17.74 -21.40
C ASN A 147 -0.08 -17.76 -22.29
N ALA A 148 -0.11 -16.94 -23.35
CA ALA A 148 -1.20 -16.97 -24.31
C ALA A 148 -1.31 -18.38 -24.92
N THR A 149 -2.52 -18.96 -24.82
CA THR A 149 -2.84 -20.25 -25.42
C THR A 149 -2.48 -20.20 -26.92
N ARG A 150 -1.86 -21.26 -27.43
CA ARG A 150 -1.43 -21.36 -28.82
C ARG A 150 -2.00 -22.59 -29.50
N CYS A 151 -2.23 -22.48 -30.80
CA CYS A 151 -2.61 -23.63 -31.62
C CYS A 151 -1.38 -24.52 -31.81
N GLU A 152 -1.43 -25.77 -31.34
CA GLU A 152 -0.26 -26.65 -31.42
C GLU A 152 0.06 -27.13 -32.85
N ARG A 153 -0.82 -26.82 -33.83
CA ARG A 153 -0.61 -27.16 -35.25
C ARG A 153 0.03 -26.05 -36.07
N CYS A 154 -0.46 -24.82 -35.95
CA CYS A 154 0.01 -23.69 -36.77
C CYS A 154 0.67 -22.57 -35.95
N ASP A 155 0.83 -22.78 -34.64
CA ASP A 155 1.45 -21.87 -33.67
C ASP A 155 0.78 -20.49 -33.57
N THR A 156 -0.41 -20.31 -34.15
CA THR A 156 -1.17 -19.06 -33.99
C THR A 156 -1.62 -18.88 -32.54
N ARG A 157 -1.50 -17.64 -32.07
CA ARG A 157 -1.96 -17.19 -30.74
C ARG A 157 -3.26 -16.39 -30.82
N ASP A 158 -3.72 -16.10 -32.04
CA ASP A 158 -4.88 -15.25 -32.27
C ASP A 158 -6.16 -16.08 -32.42
N GLY A 159 -7.12 -15.77 -31.56
CA GLY A 159 -8.51 -16.21 -31.71
C GLY A 159 -8.96 -17.27 -30.70
N PRO A 160 -10.26 -17.58 -30.69
CA PRO A 160 -10.81 -18.61 -29.83
C PRO A 160 -10.22 -19.97 -30.20
N PHE A 161 -9.92 -20.75 -29.17
CA PHE A 161 -9.37 -22.08 -29.29
C PHE A 161 -10.42 -23.14 -28.98
N GLY A 162 -10.31 -24.29 -29.63
CA GLY A 162 -11.21 -25.42 -29.44
C GLY A 162 -10.50 -26.75 -29.34
N THR A 163 -11.21 -27.72 -28.79
CA THR A 163 -10.83 -29.13 -28.64
C THR A 163 -11.88 -30.02 -29.31
N ALA A 164 -11.50 -31.17 -29.85
CA ALA A 164 -12.43 -32.15 -30.40
C ALA A 164 -11.85 -33.56 -30.27
N ASP A 165 -12.70 -34.59 -30.25
CA ASP A 165 -12.26 -36.00 -30.13
C ASP A 165 -11.38 -36.47 -31.31
N GLY A 166 -11.32 -35.69 -32.40
CA GLY A 166 -10.50 -35.96 -33.58
C GLY A 166 -9.03 -35.55 -33.44
N PHE A 167 -8.65 -34.82 -32.39
CA PHE A 167 -7.25 -34.42 -32.15
C PHE A 167 -6.98 -34.17 -30.67
N ASP A 168 -5.77 -34.50 -30.22
CA ASP A 168 -5.32 -34.15 -28.87
C ASP A 168 -4.79 -32.72 -28.82
N GLY A 169 -5.09 -32.04 -27.70
CA GLY A 169 -4.62 -30.69 -27.41
C GLY A 169 -5.50 -29.58 -27.97
N VAL A 170 -4.96 -28.36 -28.00
CA VAL A 170 -5.72 -27.15 -28.33
C VAL A 170 -5.44 -26.69 -29.77
N ARG A 171 -6.50 -26.33 -30.52
CA ARG A 171 -6.39 -25.85 -31.92
C ARG A 171 -7.10 -24.52 -32.10
N CYS A 172 -6.59 -23.68 -33.00
CA CYS A 172 -7.39 -22.57 -33.52
C CYS A 172 -8.58 -23.11 -34.33
N LEU A 173 -9.65 -22.33 -34.46
CA LEU A 173 -10.87 -22.75 -35.16
C LEU A 173 -10.62 -23.31 -36.57
N GLU A 174 -9.72 -22.72 -37.34
CA GLU A 174 -9.42 -23.21 -38.70
C GLU A 174 -8.78 -24.61 -38.69
N CYS A 175 -7.88 -24.88 -37.74
CA CYS A 175 -7.26 -26.20 -37.60
C CYS A 175 -8.25 -27.20 -36.99
N ALA A 176 -9.05 -26.76 -36.01
CA ALA A 176 -10.08 -27.58 -35.39
C ALA A 176 -11.12 -28.04 -36.41
N VAL A 177 -11.63 -27.15 -37.26
CA VAL A 177 -12.58 -27.49 -38.34
C VAL A 177 -11.98 -28.45 -39.35
N ARG A 178 -10.69 -28.30 -39.67
CA ARG A 178 -10.00 -29.17 -40.63
C ARG A 178 -9.72 -30.56 -40.06
N GLU A 179 -9.43 -30.68 -38.76
CA GLU A 179 -9.09 -31.95 -38.12
C GLU A 179 -10.31 -32.69 -37.57
N ALA A 180 -11.35 -31.97 -37.14
CA ALA A 180 -12.56 -32.57 -36.63
C ALA A 180 -13.38 -33.28 -37.72
N ASP A 181 -13.10 -33.02 -39.00
CA ASP A 181 -13.72 -33.69 -40.16
C ASP A 181 -15.26 -33.76 -40.07
N GLY A 182 -15.88 -32.65 -39.66
CA GLY A 182 -17.33 -32.53 -39.45
C GLY A 182 -17.84 -32.96 -38.07
N GLY A 183 -16.96 -33.40 -37.16
CA GLY A 183 -17.26 -33.67 -35.76
C GLY A 183 -17.48 -32.40 -34.92
N PRO A 184 -18.10 -32.52 -33.74
CA PRO A 184 -18.36 -31.39 -32.85
C PRO A 184 -17.05 -30.82 -32.28
N ILE A 185 -16.96 -29.49 -32.21
CA ILE A 185 -15.84 -28.76 -31.63
C ILE A 185 -16.34 -28.08 -30.35
N ASP A 186 -15.67 -28.36 -29.23
CA ASP A 186 -15.90 -27.65 -27.97
C ASP A 186 -15.01 -26.41 -27.90
N MET A 187 -15.60 -25.25 -27.60
CA MET A 187 -14.88 -23.99 -27.48
C MET A 187 -14.69 -23.66 -26.00
N GLY A 188 -13.46 -23.80 -25.52
CA GLY A 188 -13.09 -23.34 -24.18
C GLY A 188 -13.11 -21.81 -24.13
N VAL A 189 -13.82 -21.24 -23.15
CA VAL A 189 -13.77 -19.79 -22.89
C VAL A 189 -12.38 -19.47 -22.35
N GLY A 190 -11.52 -18.89 -23.19
CA GLY A 190 -10.17 -18.48 -22.79
C GLY A 190 -10.22 -17.62 -21.53
N ARG A 191 -9.53 -18.06 -20.48
CA ARG A 191 -9.17 -17.24 -19.32
C ARG A 191 -7.75 -16.75 -19.48
#